data_AF-A0AAV3RJZ2-F1
#
_entry.id   AF-A0AAV3RJZ2-F1
#
_cell.length_a   1.000
_cell.length_b   1.000
_cell.length_c   1.000
_cell.angle_alpha   90.00
_cell.angle_beta   90.00
_cell.angle_gamma   90.00
#
_symmetry.space_group_name_H-M   'P 1'
#
loop_
_entity.id
_entity.type
_entity.pdbx_description
1 polymer ?
#
loop_
_entity_poly.entity_id
_entity_poly.type
_entity_poly.pdbx_seq_one_letter_code
_entity_poly.pdbx_strand_id
1 'polypeptide(L)'
;MNSSGSNLKSREFKNYKNYKLVNSSNSNSSTLPNEYIDEDGNSKEQDRLVPIANVGRIMKQILPPNAKVSKEAKETMQECVSEFISFVTGEASDKCKKEKRKTVNGDDICWALGNLGFDDFTETMKRYLHKFREFEGEKSKILGNDDN
;
A
#
# COMPACT_ATOMS: atom_id res chain seq x y z
N MET A 1 -24.23 2.85 -29.43
CA MET A 1 -24.49 2.39 -28.05
C MET A 1 -23.26 1.66 -27.59
N ASN A 2 -22.45 2.34 -26.78
CA ASN A 2 -21.04 2.02 -26.58
C ASN A 2 -20.92 1.03 -25.41
N SER A 3 -20.53 -0.21 -25.69
CA SER A 3 -20.46 -1.31 -24.71
C SER A 3 -19.12 -1.35 -23.93
N SER A 4 -18.39 -0.24 -23.84
CA SER A 4 -17.03 -0.22 -23.27
C SER A 4 -16.97 -0.09 -21.75
N GLY A 5 -18.09 0.22 -21.08
CA GLY A 5 -18.13 0.45 -19.62
C GLY A 5 -18.15 -0.81 -18.75
N SER A 6 -18.50 -1.97 -19.31
CA SER A 6 -18.63 -3.24 -18.58
C SER A 6 -17.29 -3.98 -18.36
N ASN A 7 -16.24 -3.57 -19.08
CA ASN A 7 -14.92 -4.23 -19.03
C ASN A 7 -13.99 -3.68 -17.95
N LEU A 8 -14.05 -2.38 -17.60
CA LEU A 8 -13.17 -1.82 -16.56
C LEU A 8 -13.50 -2.36 -15.16
N LYS A 9 -14.78 -2.33 -14.74
CA LYS A 9 -15.19 -2.90 -13.44
C LYS A 9 -14.89 -4.39 -13.32
N SER A 10 -15.06 -5.15 -14.42
CA SER A 10 -14.71 -6.57 -14.44
C SER A 10 -13.20 -6.80 -14.34
N ARG A 11 -12.38 -5.89 -14.87
CA ARG A 11 -10.92 -5.97 -14.83
C ARG A 11 -10.38 -5.58 -13.46
N GLU A 12 -10.93 -4.54 -12.83
CA GLU A 12 -10.67 -4.18 -11.43
C GLU A 12 -11.07 -5.31 -10.48
N PHE A 13 -12.26 -5.89 -10.66
CA PHE A 13 -12.73 -6.99 -9.81
C PHE A 13 -11.90 -8.28 -9.99
N LYS A 14 -11.48 -8.59 -11.22
CA LYS A 14 -10.58 -9.73 -11.49
C LYS A 14 -9.18 -9.49 -10.93
N ASN A 15 -8.68 -8.26 -10.98
CA ASN A 15 -7.40 -7.90 -10.38
C ASN A 15 -7.50 -7.94 -8.84
N TYR A 16 -8.59 -7.48 -8.26
CA TYR A 16 -8.86 -7.55 -6.81
C TYR A 16 -8.92 -9.01 -6.31
N LYS A 17 -9.65 -9.89 -7.02
CA LYS A 17 -9.69 -11.32 -6.69
C LYS A 17 -8.31 -11.98 -6.86
N ASN A 18 -7.61 -11.69 -7.95
CA ASN A 18 -6.25 -12.23 -8.15
C ASN A 18 -5.27 -11.72 -7.09
N TYR A 19 -5.37 -10.46 -6.66
CA TYR A 19 -4.54 -9.90 -5.60
C TYR A 19 -4.79 -10.59 -4.25
N LYS A 20 -6.06 -10.78 -3.85
CA LYS A 20 -6.39 -11.55 -2.64
C LYS A 20 -5.91 -13.02 -2.75
N LEU A 21 -6.03 -13.66 -3.91
CA LEU A 21 -5.59 -15.04 -4.15
C LEU A 21 -4.06 -15.21 -4.09
N VAL A 22 -3.31 -14.36 -4.79
CA VAL A 22 -1.84 -14.43 -4.87
C VAL A 22 -1.19 -14.19 -3.50
N ASN A 23 -1.72 -13.25 -2.71
CA ASN A 23 -1.23 -13.02 -1.35
C ASN A 23 -1.70 -14.08 -0.35
N SER A 24 -2.73 -14.86 -0.68
CA SER A 24 -3.14 -16.03 0.10
C SER A 24 -2.28 -17.27 -0.20
N SER A 25 -1.59 -17.31 -1.35
CA SER A 25 -0.75 -18.44 -1.77
C SER A 25 0.74 -18.27 -1.42
N ASN A 26 1.18 -17.12 -0.89
CA ASN A 26 2.59 -16.88 -0.56
C ASN A 26 2.93 -17.14 0.92
N SER A 27 2.35 -18.19 1.50
CA SER A 27 2.82 -18.80 2.75
C SER A 27 3.50 -20.11 2.40
N ASN A 28 4.82 -20.07 2.19
CA ASN A 28 5.64 -21.28 2.20
C ASN A 28 5.75 -21.78 3.64
N SER A 29 4.86 -22.70 4.02
CA SER A 29 5.10 -23.67 5.09
C SER A 29 4.64 -25.03 4.60
N SER A 30 5.60 -25.88 4.29
CA SER A 30 5.43 -27.27 3.88
C SER A 30 4.88 -28.10 5.04
N THR A 31 3.59 -28.48 4.99
CA THR A 31 3.00 -29.80 5.35
C THR A 31 1.46 -29.72 5.31
N LEU A 32 0.80 -30.61 4.57
CA LEU A 32 -0.65 -30.89 4.61
C LEU A 32 -0.89 -32.19 5.40
N PRO A 33 -2.12 -32.59 5.79
CA PRO A 33 -3.40 -31.87 5.80
C PRO A 33 -4.09 -31.92 7.19
N ASN A 34 -4.73 -30.83 7.62
CA ASN A 34 -5.92 -30.98 8.45
C ASN A 34 -6.84 -29.77 8.30
N GLU A 35 -8.10 -30.06 8.01
CA GLU A 35 -9.20 -29.09 8.04
C GLU A 35 -9.31 -28.53 9.46
N TYR A 36 -8.83 -27.30 9.65
CA TYR A 36 -9.31 -26.44 10.72
C TYR A 36 -9.83 -25.16 10.06
N ILE A 37 -11.14 -25.13 9.88
CA ILE A 37 -11.86 -23.88 9.73
C ILE A 37 -11.75 -23.21 11.10
N ASP A 38 -10.75 -22.34 11.26
CA ASP A 38 -10.69 -21.45 12.42
C ASP A 38 -11.91 -20.52 12.32
N GLU A 39 -12.88 -20.68 13.21
CA GLU A 39 -14.02 -19.76 13.42
C GLU A 39 -13.60 -18.37 13.96
N ASP A 40 -12.38 -17.91 13.66
CA ASP A 40 -11.88 -16.59 14.04
C ASP A 40 -11.12 -15.92 12.88
N GLY A 41 -11.80 -15.77 11.74
CA GLY A 41 -11.31 -14.98 10.61
C GLY A 41 -11.03 -13.51 10.92
N ASN A 42 -11.37 -13.04 12.13
CA ASN A 42 -11.25 -11.65 12.56
C ASN A 42 -9.83 -11.26 13.01
N SER A 43 -9.07 -12.18 13.63
CA SER A 43 -7.74 -11.86 14.18
C SER A 43 -6.69 -11.62 13.10
N LYS A 44 -6.67 -12.43 12.04
CA LYS A 44 -5.69 -12.31 10.94
C LYS A 44 -5.93 -11.09 10.03
N GLU A 45 -7.16 -10.57 9.99
CA GLU A 45 -7.49 -9.38 9.18
C GLU A 45 -7.08 -8.09 9.90
N GLN A 46 -7.25 -8.03 11.22
CA GLN A 46 -6.80 -6.92 12.07
C GLN A 46 -5.28 -6.68 11.98
N ASP A 47 -4.46 -7.75 11.89
CA ASP A 47 -3.00 -7.65 11.73
C ASP A 47 -2.56 -6.91 10.45
N ARG A 48 -3.44 -6.84 9.44
CA ARG A 48 -3.15 -6.16 8.17
C ARG A 48 -3.60 -4.71 8.16
N LEU A 49 -4.40 -4.29 9.13
CA LEU A 49 -4.93 -2.94 9.21
C LEU A 49 -3.94 -2.00 9.89
N VAL A 50 -3.83 -0.78 9.38
CA VAL A 50 -3.09 0.28 10.09
C VAL A 50 -3.82 0.67 11.38
N PRO A 51 -3.13 1.16 12.42
CA PRO A 51 -3.80 1.52 13.67
C PRO A 51 -4.91 2.57 13.48
N ILE A 52 -6.12 2.24 13.93
CA ILE A 52 -7.32 3.10 13.82
C ILE A 52 -7.11 4.51 14.40
N ALA A 53 -6.29 4.62 15.45
CA ALA A 53 -5.94 5.88 16.08
C ALA A 53 -5.17 6.82 15.13
N ASN A 54 -4.26 6.27 14.31
CA ASN A 54 -3.48 7.04 13.35
C ASN A 54 -4.37 7.54 12.21
N VAL A 55 -5.27 6.68 11.71
CA VAL A 55 -6.29 7.06 10.71
C VAL A 55 -7.15 8.21 11.25
N GLY A 56 -7.71 8.04 12.46
CA GLY A 56 -8.54 9.07 13.09
C GLY A 56 -7.81 10.40 13.32
N ARG A 57 -6.51 10.38 13.65
CA ARG A 57 -5.69 11.58 13.81
C ARG A 57 -5.53 12.33 12.49
N ILE A 58 -5.19 11.63 11.41
CA ILE A 58 -5.00 12.23 10.07
C ILE A 58 -6.32 12.78 9.53
N MET A 59 -7.41 12.01 9.64
CA MET A 59 -8.74 12.46 9.22
C MET A 59 -9.13 13.79 9.88
N LYS A 60 -8.77 13.99 11.17
CA LYS A 60 -9.05 15.22 11.89
C LYS A 60 -8.20 16.42 11.46
N GLN A 61 -7.02 16.23 10.88
CA GLN A 61 -6.11 17.33 10.53
C GLN A 61 -6.71 18.27 9.46
N ILE A 62 -7.59 17.75 8.61
CA ILE A 62 -8.26 18.52 7.55
C ILE A 62 -9.63 19.04 7.96
N LEU A 63 -10.06 18.80 9.21
CA LEU A 63 -11.37 19.19 9.72
C LEU A 63 -11.27 20.36 10.72
N PRO A 64 -12.36 21.12 10.93
CA PRO A 64 -12.42 22.13 11.98
C PRO A 64 -12.15 21.54 13.38
N PRO A 65 -11.61 22.32 14.33
CA PRO A 65 -11.17 21.82 15.65
C PRO A 65 -12.22 21.01 16.43
N ASN A 66 -13.49 21.39 16.32
CA ASN A 66 -14.60 20.77 17.06
C ASN A 66 -15.31 19.66 16.27
N ALA A 67 -14.85 19.34 15.07
CA ALA A 67 -15.45 18.29 14.25
C ALA A 67 -15.25 16.92 14.88
N LYS A 68 -16.30 16.08 14.78
CA LYS A 68 -16.28 14.69 15.22
C LYS A 68 -16.25 13.78 13.99
N VAL A 69 -15.47 12.71 14.09
CA VAL A 69 -15.44 11.61 13.11
C VAL A 69 -16.05 10.40 13.80
N SER A 70 -17.08 9.80 13.21
CA SER A 70 -17.76 8.62 13.77
C SER A 70 -16.82 7.42 13.82
N LYS A 71 -17.22 6.37 14.52
CA LYS A 71 -16.45 5.13 14.59
C LYS A 71 -16.42 4.46 13.21
N GLU A 72 -17.58 4.35 12.58
CA GLU A 72 -17.79 3.71 11.29
C GLU A 72 -16.96 4.38 10.20
N ALA A 73 -16.91 5.73 10.19
CA ALA A 73 -16.11 6.47 9.22
C ALA A 73 -14.60 6.18 9.36
N LYS A 74 -14.11 5.97 10.59
CA LYS A 74 -12.71 5.61 10.81
C LYS A 74 -12.42 4.18 10.35
N GLU A 75 -13.33 3.24 10.63
CA GLU A 75 -13.21 1.83 10.23
C GLU A 75 -13.23 1.71 8.69
N THR A 76 -14.17 2.38 8.01
CA THR A 76 -14.18 2.43 6.54
C THR A 76 -12.89 3.01 5.98
N MET A 77 -12.40 4.13 6.54
CA MET A 77 -11.14 4.70 6.07
C MET A 77 -9.93 3.83 6.38
N GLN A 78 -9.94 3.07 7.48
CA GLN A 78 -8.89 2.12 7.84
C GLN A 78 -8.81 0.97 6.84
N GLU A 79 -9.95 0.44 6.41
CA GLU A 79 -10.03 -0.56 5.34
C GLU A 79 -9.52 0.03 4.02
N CYS A 80 -10.05 1.19 3.61
CA CYS A 80 -9.67 1.84 2.36
C CYS A 80 -8.16 2.17 2.29
N VAL A 81 -7.56 2.66 3.37
CA VAL A 81 -6.12 3.00 3.35
C VAL A 81 -5.25 1.75 3.33
N SER A 82 -5.68 0.68 4.00
CA SER A 82 -4.96 -0.60 4.00
C SER A 82 -5.02 -1.23 2.60
N GLU A 83 -6.19 -1.17 1.95
CA GLU A 83 -6.34 -1.57 0.55
C GLU A 83 -5.53 -0.68 -0.39
N PHE A 84 -5.49 0.63 -0.17
CA PHE A 84 -4.69 1.56 -1.00
C PHE A 84 -3.20 1.21 -0.94
N ILE A 85 -2.66 0.94 0.25
CA ILE A 85 -1.26 0.48 0.41
C ILE A 85 -1.04 -0.79 -0.39
N SER A 86 -1.92 -1.78 -0.22
CA SER A 86 -1.90 -3.04 -0.96
C SER A 86 -1.96 -2.86 -2.48
N PHE A 87 -2.79 -1.95 -2.96
CA PHE A 87 -3.01 -1.68 -4.38
C PHE A 87 -1.78 -1.04 -5.04
N VAL A 88 -1.28 0.06 -4.45
CA VAL A 88 -0.10 0.77 -4.97
C VAL A 88 1.15 -0.10 -4.90
N THR A 89 1.36 -0.81 -3.79
CA THR A 89 2.52 -1.69 -3.64
C THR A 89 2.45 -2.91 -4.56
N GLY A 90 1.24 -3.41 -4.87
CA GLY A 90 1.03 -4.45 -5.87
C GLY A 90 1.47 -4.01 -7.27
N GLU A 91 1.02 -2.83 -7.72
CA GLU A 91 1.37 -2.27 -9.02
C GLU A 91 2.89 -1.99 -9.14
N ALA A 92 3.49 -1.43 -8.08
CA ALA A 92 4.94 -1.22 -8.01
C ALA A 92 5.74 -2.53 -8.04
N SER A 93 5.27 -3.55 -7.31
CA SER A 93 5.85 -4.90 -7.33
C SER A 93 5.80 -5.50 -8.74
N ASP A 94 4.70 -5.37 -9.45
CA ASP A 94 4.55 -5.92 -10.80
C ASP A 94 5.51 -5.26 -11.80
N LYS A 95 5.71 -3.94 -11.70
CA LYS A 95 6.77 -3.26 -12.47
C LYS A 95 8.15 -3.79 -12.12
N CYS A 96 8.49 -3.84 -10.82
CA CYS A 96 9.78 -4.33 -10.34
C CYS A 96 10.09 -5.73 -10.90
N LYS A 97 9.11 -6.64 -10.85
CA LYS A 97 9.23 -8.00 -11.39
C LYS A 97 9.39 -8.02 -12.90
N LYS A 98 8.64 -7.20 -13.65
CA LYS A 98 8.79 -7.06 -15.11
C LYS A 98 10.20 -6.61 -15.51
N GLU A 99 10.83 -5.77 -14.68
CA GLU A 99 12.21 -5.32 -14.84
C GLU A 99 13.25 -6.31 -14.27
N LYS A 100 12.84 -7.53 -13.90
CA LYS A 100 13.70 -8.60 -13.35
C LYS A 100 14.42 -8.20 -12.04
N ARG A 101 13.88 -7.23 -11.30
CA ARG A 101 14.38 -6.84 -9.97
C ARG A 101 13.62 -7.59 -8.88
N LYS A 102 14.32 -7.90 -7.77
CA LYS A 102 13.75 -8.56 -6.59
C LYS A 102 13.31 -7.58 -5.50
N THR A 103 13.79 -6.33 -5.56
CA THR A 103 13.57 -5.32 -4.53
C THR A 103 12.84 -4.13 -5.15
N VAL A 104 11.66 -3.85 -4.61
CA VAL A 104 10.88 -2.64 -4.94
C VAL A 104 11.60 -1.44 -4.33
N ASN A 105 11.74 -0.36 -5.10
CA ASN A 105 12.37 0.88 -4.64
C ASN A 105 11.39 2.08 -4.72
N GLY A 106 11.86 3.26 -4.32
CA GLY A 106 11.01 4.47 -4.32
C GLY A 106 10.55 4.92 -5.71
N ASP A 107 11.33 4.65 -6.77
CA ASP A 107 10.97 5.04 -8.14
C ASP A 107 9.82 4.16 -8.67
N ASP A 108 9.75 2.89 -8.24
CA ASP A 108 8.62 2.00 -8.53
C ASP A 108 7.31 2.53 -7.97
N ILE A 109 7.35 3.04 -6.73
CA ILE A 109 6.19 3.64 -6.07
C ILE A 109 5.74 4.90 -6.80
N CYS A 110 6.69 5.79 -7.16
CA CYS A 110 6.37 7.00 -7.92
C CYS A 110 5.76 6.68 -9.28
N TRP A 111 6.27 5.65 -9.97
CA TRP A 111 5.68 5.20 -11.23
C TRP A 111 4.30 4.60 -11.04
N ALA A 112 4.10 3.76 -10.01
CA ALA A 112 2.82 3.13 -9.75
C ALA A 112 1.73 4.19 -9.48
N LEU A 113 2.03 5.22 -8.71
CA LEU A 113 1.10 6.33 -8.47
C LEU A 113 0.66 7.00 -9.78
N GLY A 114 1.59 7.33 -10.68
CA GLY A 114 1.25 7.90 -11.98
C GLY A 114 0.46 6.94 -12.87
N ASN A 115 0.84 5.65 -12.92
CA ASN A 115 0.14 4.64 -13.72
C ASN A 115 -1.31 4.39 -13.24
N LEU A 116 -1.56 4.57 -11.95
CA LEU A 116 -2.87 4.44 -11.32
C LEU A 116 -3.72 5.72 -11.38
N GLY A 117 -3.20 6.80 -11.98
CA GLY A 117 -3.91 8.07 -12.12
C GLY A 117 -3.84 8.99 -10.90
N PHE A 118 -2.88 8.78 -10.00
CA PHE A 118 -2.60 9.64 -8.84
C PHE A 118 -1.51 10.67 -9.16
N ASP A 119 -1.61 11.34 -10.30
CA ASP A 119 -0.57 12.25 -10.81
C ASP A 119 -0.26 13.41 -9.85
N ASP A 120 -1.28 13.97 -9.20
CA ASP A 120 -1.14 15.04 -8.20
C ASP A 120 -0.25 14.62 -7.00
N PHE A 121 -0.26 13.34 -6.65
CA PHE A 121 0.59 12.78 -5.59
C PHE A 121 1.99 12.41 -6.09
N THR A 122 2.13 12.10 -7.38
CA THR A 122 3.37 11.62 -7.98
C THR A 122 4.48 12.67 -7.89
N GLU A 123 4.19 13.92 -8.23
CA GLU A 123 5.18 15.01 -8.17
C GLU A 123 5.63 15.32 -6.74
N THR A 124 4.68 15.30 -5.79
CA THR A 124 4.99 15.46 -4.37
C THR A 124 5.88 14.32 -3.87
N MET A 125 5.58 13.07 -4.26
CA MET A 125 6.33 11.89 -3.85
C MET A 125 7.76 11.88 -4.41
N LYS A 126 7.95 12.25 -5.69
CA LYS A 126 9.30 12.38 -6.30
C LYS A 126 10.16 13.38 -5.55
N ARG A 127 9.59 14.55 -5.20
CA ARG A 127 10.31 15.57 -4.41
C ARG A 127 10.70 15.05 -3.03
N TYR A 128 9.81 14.31 -2.37
CA TYR A 128 10.11 13.67 -1.09
C TYR A 128 11.24 12.65 -1.23
N LEU A 129 11.18 11.78 -2.24
CA LEU A 129 12.22 10.77 -2.50
C LEU A 129 13.59 11.40 -2.77
N HIS A 130 13.63 12.51 -3.50
CA HIS A 130 14.87 13.26 -3.72
C HIS A 130 15.49 13.73 -2.39
N LYS A 131 14.71 14.42 -1.56
CA LYS A 131 15.16 14.90 -0.25
C LYS A 131 15.60 13.77 0.68
N PHE A 132 14.90 12.65 0.65
CA PHE A 132 15.27 11.46 1.42
C PHE A 132 16.64 10.91 0.99
N ARG A 133 16.90 10.83 -0.32
CA ARG A 133 18.20 10.39 -0.86
C ARG A 133 19.34 11.35 -0.49
N GLU A 134 19.09 12.66 -0.52
CA GLU A 134 20.07 13.66 -0.06
C GLU A 134 20.43 13.46 1.42
N PHE A 135 19.41 13.33 2.28
CA PHE A 135 19.59 13.13 3.71
C PHE A 135 20.34 11.83 4.05
N GLU A 136 19.98 10.71 3.42
CA GLU A 136 20.70 9.44 3.62
C GLU A 136 22.14 9.51 3.10
N GLY A 137 22.38 10.24 2.01
CA GLY A 137 23.71 10.50 1.47
C GLY A 137 24.59 11.34 2.40
N GLU A 138 24.03 12.36 3.04
CA GLU A 138 24.73 13.19 4.04
C GLU A 138 25.07 12.40 5.30
N LYS A 139 24.12 11.61 5.83
CA LYS A 139 24.34 10.73 6.98
C LYS A 139 25.47 9.74 6.75
N SER A 140 25.58 9.22 5.53
CA SER A 140 26.64 8.28 5.15
C SER A 140 28.03 8.92 5.12
N LYS A 141 28.11 10.23 4.83
CA LYS A 141 29.36 11.00 4.85
C LYS A 141 29.82 11.34 6.27
N ILE A 142 28.89 11.61 7.17
CA ILE A 142 29.20 11.94 8.58
C ILE A 142 29.81 10.72 9.29
N LEU A 143 29.26 9.53 9.05
CA LEU A 143 29.74 8.28 9.66
C LEU A 143 31.05 7.74 9.06
N GLY A 144 31.47 8.24 7.89
CA GLY A 144 32.69 7.77 7.19
C GLY A 144 33.94 8.61 7.47
N ASN A 145 33.85 9.66 8.29
CA ASN A 145 34.95 10.60 8.54
C ASN A 145 35.70 10.37 9.86
N ASP A 146 35.34 9.35 10.65
CA ASP A 146 35.96 9.06 11.95
C ASP A 146 37.16 8.08 11.87
N ASP A 147 37.53 7.62 10.67
CA ASP A 147 38.58 6.60 10.45
C ASP A 147 39.89 7.13 9.82
N ASN A 148 40.26 8.41 10.01
CA ASN A 148 41.53 8.94 9.47
C ASN A 148 42.33 9.79 10.47
#